data_AF-A0A953B1T9-F1
#
_entry.id   AF-A0A953B1T9-F1
#
_cell.length_a   1.000
_cell.length_b   1.000
_cell.length_c   1.000
_cell.angle_alpha   90.00
_cell.angle_beta   90.00
_cell.angle_gamma   90.00
#
_symmetry.space_group_name_H-M   'P 1'
#
loop_
_entity.id
_entity.type
_entity.pdbx_description
1 polymer ?
#
loop_
_entity_poly.entity_id
_entity_poly.type
_entity_poly.pdbx_seq_one_letter_code
_entity_poly.pdbx_strand_id
1 'polypeptide(L)'
;MPDFPVVDSHVHLYDVRRLSYGWLKNVPRINRTHLIEDFDQARGPVAVDKIVFVEVWVDPGLHMAEAEFVQELADRDARLQGMVAHLPVERGAAIEEDLEALKRHRTFRGVRRLIEIERDLSMCLEPGFLEGLGALQRHGVPFDICVKHWGMVFAVELVRRFPDMQFVLDHIGKPGIKHGLVEPWKSQIRELSRLPNVVCKLSGVITEADHARWTRDQVRPYVEHVIESFGFDRVMYGSDWTVSELTHRYPDWVAILDEITAGCSDSERRKLFRETAIRVYRLEG
;
A
#
# COMPACT_ATOMS: atom_id res chain seq x y z
N MET A 1 -9.46 -20.32 -2.87
CA MET A 1 -8.84 -19.55 -1.77
C MET A 1 -7.55 -20.22 -1.39
N PRO A 2 -6.49 -19.48 -1.00
CA PRO A 2 -5.27 -20.08 -0.46
C PRO A 2 -5.60 -20.98 0.73
N ASP A 3 -4.97 -22.15 0.79
CA ASP A 3 -5.09 -23.15 1.86
C ASP A 3 -4.10 -22.90 3.01
N PHE A 4 -3.41 -21.76 2.97
CA PHE A 4 -2.50 -21.27 4.00
C PHE A 4 -2.88 -19.83 4.40
N PRO A 5 -2.52 -19.37 5.61
CA PRO A 5 -2.80 -18.01 6.04
C PRO A 5 -2.11 -16.96 5.16
N VAL A 6 -2.72 -15.81 4.91
CA VAL A 6 -2.11 -14.71 4.12
C VAL A 6 -1.49 -13.64 5.01
N VAL A 7 -0.57 -12.85 4.45
CA VAL A 7 -0.08 -11.60 5.02
C VAL A 7 -0.69 -10.47 4.22
N ASP A 8 -1.52 -9.65 4.87
CA ASP A 8 -2.13 -8.49 4.24
C ASP A 8 -1.21 -7.27 4.39
N SER A 9 -0.57 -6.87 3.28
CA SER A 9 0.41 -5.78 3.29
C SER A 9 -0.21 -4.36 3.18
N HIS A 10 -1.54 -4.24 3.10
CA HIS A 10 -2.19 -2.95 2.90
C HIS A 10 -3.57 -2.90 3.55
N VAL A 11 -3.62 -2.45 4.80
CA VAL A 11 -4.84 -2.29 5.59
C VAL A 11 -4.91 -0.89 6.21
N HIS A 12 -6.09 -0.31 6.25
CA HIS A 12 -6.43 0.96 6.88
C HIS A 12 -7.34 0.71 8.07
N LEU A 13 -6.91 1.14 9.24
CA LEU A 13 -7.66 1.07 10.50
C LEU A 13 -7.74 2.49 11.07
N TYR A 14 -8.90 2.95 11.48
CA TYR A 14 -9.05 4.33 11.94
C TYR A 14 -10.23 4.50 12.89
N ASP A 15 -10.09 5.38 13.88
CA ASP A 15 -11.18 5.79 14.77
C ASP A 15 -11.49 7.28 14.59
N VAL A 16 -12.60 7.56 13.89
CA VAL A 16 -13.08 8.92 13.61
C VAL A 16 -13.53 9.69 14.86
N ARG A 17 -13.60 9.02 16.03
CA ARG A 17 -13.86 9.65 17.32
C ARG A 17 -12.58 10.12 18.02
N ARG A 18 -11.41 9.60 17.59
CA ARG A 18 -10.09 9.91 18.18
C ARG A 18 -9.28 10.84 17.29
N LEU A 19 -9.28 10.59 15.99
CA LEU A 19 -8.54 11.35 14.99
C LEU A 19 -9.49 11.84 13.90
N SER A 20 -9.09 12.90 13.20
CA SER A 20 -9.88 13.47 12.11
C SER A 20 -9.28 13.12 10.75
N TYR A 21 -10.17 12.75 9.83
CA TYR A 21 -9.86 12.35 8.47
C TYR A 21 -10.79 13.11 7.52
N GLY A 22 -10.40 14.30 7.10
CA GLY A 22 -11.25 15.23 6.37
C GLY A 22 -11.80 14.66 5.07
N TRP A 23 -11.04 13.78 4.42
CA TRP A 23 -11.40 13.14 3.16
C TRP A 23 -12.59 12.17 3.28
N LEU A 24 -12.83 11.59 4.46
CA LEU A 24 -13.95 10.67 4.68
C LEU A 24 -15.32 11.31 4.47
N LYS A 25 -15.42 12.64 4.58
CA LYS A 25 -16.65 13.40 4.28
C LYS A 25 -17.15 13.16 2.85
N ASN A 26 -16.24 12.85 1.92
CA ASN A 26 -16.55 12.59 0.52
C ASN A 26 -16.84 11.11 0.22
N VAL A 27 -16.72 10.22 1.21
CA VAL A 27 -16.97 8.78 1.07
C VAL A 27 -17.85 8.25 2.21
N PRO A 28 -19.14 8.63 2.29
CA PRO A 28 -20.01 8.32 3.43
C PRO A 28 -20.13 6.84 3.78
N ARG A 29 -19.97 5.94 2.79
CA ARG A 29 -20.06 4.48 3.00
C ARG A 29 -19.04 3.93 3.99
N ILE A 30 -17.87 4.57 4.09
CA ILE A 30 -16.79 4.15 4.99
C ILE A 30 -16.51 5.20 6.07
N ASN A 31 -17.26 6.31 6.12
CA ASN A 31 -17.07 7.38 7.09
C ASN A 31 -17.59 7.02 8.50
N ARG A 32 -16.91 6.07 9.14
CA ARG A 32 -17.12 5.61 10.52
C ARG A 32 -15.83 5.01 11.05
N THR A 33 -15.78 4.68 12.33
CA THR A 33 -14.67 3.92 12.93
C THR A 33 -14.62 2.51 12.33
N HIS A 34 -13.41 2.07 11.96
CA HIS A 34 -13.10 0.69 11.53
C HIS A 34 -11.85 0.20 12.25
N LEU A 35 -12.02 -0.81 13.10
CA LEU A 35 -10.96 -1.40 13.92
C LEU A 35 -10.71 -2.86 13.53
N ILE A 36 -9.85 -3.52 14.29
CA ILE A 36 -9.46 -4.92 14.08
C ILE A 36 -10.69 -5.86 14.10
N GLU A 37 -11.68 -5.57 14.94
CA GLU A 37 -12.91 -6.37 15.00
C GLU A 37 -13.77 -6.21 13.74
N ASP A 38 -13.81 -5.02 13.14
CA ASP A 38 -14.46 -4.79 11.83
C ASP A 38 -13.69 -5.52 10.71
N PHE A 39 -12.35 -5.49 10.77
CA PHE A 39 -11.51 -6.23 9.83
C PHE A 39 -11.77 -7.74 9.92
N ASP A 40 -11.90 -8.29 11.13
CA ASP A 40 -12.20 -9.71 11.35
C ASP A 40 -13.56 -10.13 10.76
N GLN A 41 -14.55 -9.25 10.84
CA GLN A 41 -15.85 -9.46 10.20
C GLN A 41 -15.71 -9.42 8.68
N ALA A 42 -14.97 -8.43 8.13
CA ALA A 42 -14.82 -8.23 6.70
C ALA A 42 -14.05 -9.37 6.02
N ARG A 43 -12.93 -9.83 6.62
CA ARG A 43 -12.13 -10.94 6.05
C ARG A 43 -12.89 -12.26 6.01
N GLY A 44 -13.95 -12.41 6.81
CA GLY A 44 -14.74 -13.64 6.91
C GLY A 44 -13.86 -14.89 7.11
N PRO A 45 -13.93 -15.90 6.23
CA PRO A 45 -13.19 -17.15 6.40
C PRO A 45 -11.72 -17.06 6.02
N VAL A 46 -11.23 -15.95 5.44
CA VAL A 46 -9.83 -15.85 5.04
C VAL A 46 -8.96 -15.87 6.29
N ALA A 47 -8.02 -16.82 6.36
CA ALA A 47 -7.03 -16.85 7.42
C ALA A 47 -5.98 -15.77 7.16
N VAL A 48 -5.90 -14.78 8.06
CA VAL A 48 -4.90 -13.70 8.00
C VAL A 48 -3.95 -13.87 9.18
N ASP A 49 -2.67 -14.07 8.88
CA ASP A 49 -1.60 -14.27 9.86
C ASP A 49 -1.01 -12.93 10.30
N LYS A 50 -0.76 -12.02 9.36
CA LYS A 50 -0.12 -10.72 9.63
C LYS A 50 -0.79 -9.60 8.84
N ILE A 51 -0.76 -8.41 9.41
CA ILE A 51 -1.33 -7.17 8.88
C ILE A 51 -0.26 -6.09 8.88
N VAL A 52 -0.16 -5.36 7.78
CA VAL A 52 0.57 -4.10 7.68
C VAL A 52 -0.45 -2.98 7.53
N PHE A 53 -0.51 -2.13 8.55
CA PHE A 53 -1.25 -0.88 8.48
C PHE A 53 -0.55 0.10 7.55
N VAL A 54 -1.32 0.88 6.80
CA VAL A 54 -0.84 1.99 5.97
C VAL A 54 -1.65 3.25 6.30
N GLU A 55 -0.95 4.38 6.49
CA GLU A 55 -1.52 5.69 6.87
C GLU A 55 -2.78 6.06 6.09
N VAL A 56 -3.77 6.65 6.77
CA VAL A 56 -5.12 6.82 6.22
C VAL A 56 -5.37 8.26 5.79
N TRP A 57 -4.33 9.00 5.41
CA TRP A 57 -4.39 10.43 5.12
C TRP A 57 -5.09 11.22 6.24
N VAL A 58 -4.59 11.01 7.45
CA VAL A 58 -5.04 11.76 8.64
C VAL A 58 -4.83 13.26 8.44
N ASP A 59 -5.70 14.07 9.04
CA ASP A 59 -5.61 15.53 8.88
C ASP A 59 -4.23 16.08 9.33
N PRO A 60 -3.74 17.17 8.69
CA PRO A 60 -2.40 17.67 8.92
C PRO A 60 -2.08 17.93 10.40
N GLY A 61 -0.91 17.45 10.84
CA GLY A 61 -0.44 17.59 12.22
C GLY A 61 -0.86 16.44 13.16
N LEU A 62 -1.63 15.46 12.68
CA LEU A 62 -2.05 14.31 13.47
C LEU A 62 -1.27 13.02 13.16
N HIS A 63 -0.25 13.07 12.31
CA HIS A 63 0.49 11.88 11.85
C HIS A 63 1.18 11.10 12.97
N MET A 64 1.73 11.79 13.97
CA MET A 64 2.29 11.12 15.14
C MET A 64 1.21 10.48 16.02
N ALA A 65 0.05 11.13 16.15
CA ALA A 65 -1.07 10.57 16.90
C ALA A 65 -1.71 9.36 16.19
N GLU A 66 -1.69 9.32 14.85
CA GLU A 66 -2.06 8.13 14.07
C GLU A 66 -1.08 6.98 14.32
N ALA A 67 0.23 7.26 14.31
CA ALA A 67 1.25 6.26 14.59
C ALA A 67 1.12 5.66 16.00
N GLU A 68 0.88 6.50 17.02
CA GLU A 68 0.60 6.07 18.39
C GLU A 68 -0.66 5.20 18.48
N PHE A 69 -1.75 5.62 17.83
CA PHE A 69 -2.98 4.85 17.77
C PHE A 69 -2.76 3.44 17.17
N VAL A 70 -2.01 3.35 16.07
CA VAL A 70 -1.71 2.08 15.40
C VAL A 70 -0.83 1.19 16.28
N GLN A 71 0.15 1.76 17.00
CA GLN A 71 0.93 1.00 17.96
C GLN A 71 0.06 0.45 19.09
N GLU A 72 -0.88 1.23 19.64
CA GLU A 72 -1.81 0.75 20.67
C GLU A 72 -2.72 -0.39 20.17
N LEU A 73 -3.14 -0.36 18.90
CA LEU A 73 -3.85 -1.48 18.28
C LEU A 73 -2.96 -2.73 18.23
N ALA A 74 -1.70 -2.57 17.85
CA ALA A 74 -0.75 -3.67 17.74
C ALA A 74 -0.34 -4.28 19.09
N ASP A 75 -0.47 -3.51 20.17
CA ASP A 75 -0.28 -4.03 21.54
C ASP A 75 -1.46 -4.93 21.98
N ARG A 76 -2.61 -4.82 21.29
CA ARG A 76 -3.82 -5.63 21.56
C ARG A 76 -4.00 -6.79 20.59
N ASP A 77 -3.49 -6.66 19.36
CA ASP A 77 -3.56 -7.71 18.35
C ASP A 77 -2.18 -7.97 17.72
N ALA A 78 -1.63 -9.15 17.98
CA ALA A 78 -0.30 -9.56 17.53
C ALA A 78 -0.16 -9.73 16.00
N ARG A 79 -1.28 -9.78 15.25
CA ARG A 79 -1.26 -9.84 13.78
C ARG A 79 -0.81 -8.51 13.18
N LEU A 80 -1.06 -7.38 13.84
CA LEU A 80 -0.60 -6.07 13.38
C LEU A 80 0.90 -5.91 13.65
N GLN A 81 1.71 -6.24 12.66
CA GLN A 81 3.17 -6.32 12.78
C GLN A 81 3.90 -5.20 12.04
N GLY A 82 3.23 -4.54 11.09
CA GLY A 82 3.80 -3.46 10.30
C GLY A 82 2.92 -2.22 10.30
N MET A 83 3.57 -1.07 10.28
CA MET A 83 2.99 0.25 10.10
C MET A 83 3.83 1.00 9.07
N VAL A 84 3.18 1.39 7.98
CA VAL A 84 3.65 2.39 7.05
C VAL A 84 3.01 3.72 7.46
N ALA A 85 3.79 4.55 8.16
CA ALA A 85 3.30 5.77 8.77
C ALA A 85 3.28 6.95 7.79
N HIS A 86 2.43 7.94 8.06
CA HIS A 86 2.53 9.23 7.38
C HIS A 86 3.75 9.99 7.91
N LEU A 87 4.51 10.58 7.01
CA LEU A 87 5.53 11.58 7.35
C LEU A 87 5.57 12.65 6.23
N PRO A 88 5.55 13.95 6.57
CA PRO A 88 5.58 15.02 5.57
C PRO A 88 7.01 15.22 5.04
N VAL A 89 7.48 14.25 4.23
CA VAL A 89 8.84 14.19 3.69
C VAL A 89 9.23 15.43 2.88
N GLU A 90 8.27 16.20 2.38
CA GLU A 90 8.49 17.50 1.74
C GLU A 90 9.15 18.54 2.65
N ARG A 91 9.17 18.32 3.97
CA ARG A 91 9.88 19.17 4.94
C ARG A 91 11.40 18.94 4.99
N GLY A 92 11.94 18.05 4.17
CA GLY A 92 13.38 17.82 4.07
C GLY A 92 13.99 17.34 5.38
N ALA A 93 15.13 17.90 5.77
CA ALA A 93 15.82 17.52 7.00
C ALA A 93 15.01 17.74 8.30
N ALA A 94 13.93 18.54 8.26
CA ALA A 94 13.10 18.77 9.43
C ALA A 94 12.26 17.54 9.86
N ILE A 95 12.23 16.47 9.06
CA ILE A 95 11.53 15.23 9.43
C ILE A 95 12.32 14.33 10.39
N GLU A 96 13.59 14.60 10.63
CA GLU A 96 14.48 13.69 11.40
C GLU A 96 13.97 13.43 12.83
N GLU A 97 13.43 14.44 13.50
CA GLU A 97 12.86 14.29 14.85
C GLU A 97 11.64 13.34 14.84
N ASP A 98 10.70 13.59 13.93
CA ASP A 98 9.51 12.75 13.76
C ASP A 98 9.90 11.32 13.33
N LEU A 99 10.89 11.17 12.45
CA LEU A 99 11.41 9.87 12.02
C LEU A 99 12.00 9.06 13.18
N GLU A 100 12.81 9.70 14.03
CA GLU A 100 13.36 9.06 15.23
C GLU A 100 12.28 8.73 16.27
N ALA A 101 11.23 9.54 16.37
CA ALA A 101 10.08 9.21 17.21
C ALA A 101 9.31 7.99 16.65
N LEU A 102 9.05 7.95 15.34
CA LEU A 102 8.37 6.83 14.68
C LEU A 102 9.12 5.51 14.86
N LYS A 103 10.46 5.52 14.80
CA LYS A 103 11.31 4.34 15.01
C LYS A 103 11.18 3.71 16.41
N ARG A 104 10.61 4.41 17.39
CA ARG A 104 10.35 3.86 18.73
C ARG A 104 9.14 2.92 18.75
N HIS A 105 8.25 3.01 17.75
CA HIS A 105 7.13 2.08 17.62
C HIS A 105 7.65 0.74 17.06
N ARG A 106 7.35 -0.35 17.76
CA ARG A 106 7.70 -1.71 17.37
C ARG A 106 7.17 -2.06 15.98
N THR A 107 6.03 -1.51 15.60
CA THR A 107 5.40 -1.76 14.30
C THR A 107 5.94 -0.90 13.16
N PHE A 108 6.76 0.13 13.38
CA PHE A 108 7.20 1.01 12.31
C PHE A 108 8.04 0.27 11.26
N ARG A 109 7.60 0.27 10.00
CA ARG A 109 8.25 -0.48 8.90
C ARG A 109 8.44 0.30 7.59
N GLY A 110 7.79 1.45 7.43
CA GLY A 110 7.95 2.29 6.25
C GLY A 110 7.27 3.64 6.42
N VAL A 111 7.41 4.49 5.41
CA VAL A 111 6.74 5.79 5.32
C VAL A 111 5.94 5.85 4.02
N ARG A 112 4.76 6.47 4.08
CA ARG A 112 4.00 6.87 2.90
C ARG A 112 3.72 8.37 2.93
N ARG A 113 3.76 8.97 1.76
CA ARG A 113 3.22 10.30 1.50
C ARG A 113 2.39 10.24 0.22
N LEU A 114 1.09 10.52 0.32
CA LEU A 114 0.20 10.50 -0.84
C LEU A 114 0.60 11.57 -1.86
N ILE A 115 1.00 11.15 -3.05
CA ILE A 115 1.27 12.04 -4.20
C ILE A 115 -0.02 12.22 -5.01
N GLU A 116 -0.88 11.21 -5.05
CA GLU A 116 -2.08 11.18 -5.90
C GLU A 116 -3.12 12.30 -5.67
N ILE A 117 -3.12 12.89 -4.48
CA ILE A 117 -4.06 13.92 -4.05
C ILE A 117 -3.57 15.33 -4.37
N GLU A 118 -2.29 15.46 -4.74
CA GLU A 118 -1.62 16.73 -4.87
C GLU A 118 -1.94 17.37 -6.21
N ARG A 119 -2.05 18.70 -6.21
CA ARG A 119 -2.35 19.45 -7.43
C ARG A 119 -1.18 19.39 -8.43
N ASP A 120 0.05 19.46 -7.91
CA ASP A 120 1.27 19.31 -8.68
C ASP A 120 1.96 18.01 -8.30
N LEU A 121 1.85 17.01 -9.17
CA LEU A 121 2.42 15.68 -8.94
C LEU A 121 3.94 15.66 -9.05
N SER A 122 4.56 16.68 -9.67
CA SER A 122 6.01 16.79 -9.70
C SER A 122 6.61 17.21 -8.37
N MET A 123 5.79 17.54 -7.36
CA MET A 123 6.28 17.90 -6.02
C MET A 123 7.19 16.84 -5.39
N CYS A 124 7.06 15.56 -5.79
CA CYS A 124 7.92 14.50 -5.30
C CYS A 124 9.36 14.59 -5.82
N LEU A 125 9.62 15.44 -6.83
CA LEU A 125 10.94 15.73 -7.39
C LEU A 125 11.52 17.05 -6.88
N GLU A 126 10.79 17.78 -6.03
CA GLU A 126 11.26 19.03 -5.46
C GLU A 126 12.34 18.81 -4.39
N PRO A 127 13.28 19.76 -4.19
CA PRO A 127 14.42 19.58 -3.30
C PRO A 127 14.07 19.11 -1.89
N GLY A 128 13.01 19.66 -1.28
CA GLY A 128 12.59 19.28 0.07
C GLY A 128 12.12 17.82 0.16
N PHE A 129 11.37 17.35 -0.84
CA PHE A 129 10.90 15.96 -0.89
C PHE A 129 12.08 14.99 -1.08
N LEU A 130 13.00 15.32 -1.99
CA LEU A 130 14.21 14.54 -2.23
C LEU A 130 15.12 14.50 -1.00
N GLU A 131 15.26 15.62 -0.28
CA GLU A 131 16.02 15.67 0.97
C GLU A 131 15.38 14.77 2.04
N GLY A 132 14.05 14.79 2.16
CA GLY A 132 13.32 13.91 3.07
C GLY A 132 13.48 12.43 2.74
N LEU A 133 13.38 12.04 1.46
CA LEU A 133 13.70 10.67 1.05
C LEU A 133 15.17 10.31 1.31
N GLY A 134 16.09 11.26 1.15
CA GLY A 134 17.49 11.10 1.51
C GLY A 134 17.66 10.75 3.00
N ALA A 135 16.86 11.35 3.89
CA ALA A 135 16.82 10.97 5.30
C ALA A 135 16.30 9.54 5.50
N LEU A 136 15.16 9.20 4.88
CA LEU A 136 14.63 7.84 4.95
C LEU A 136 15.63 6.78 4.46
N GLN A 137 16.34 7.04 3.36
CA GLN A 137 17.36 6.15 2.82
C GLN A 137 18.52 5.95 3.81
N ARG A 138 19.02 7.01 4.46
CA ARG A 138 20.08 6.90 5.49
C ARG A 138 19.66 6.02 6.65
N HIS A 139 18.37 6.02 6.99
CA HIS A 139 17.80 5.20 8.05
C HIS A 139 17.32 3.81 7.58
N GLY A 140 17.48 3.47 6.29
CA GLY A 140 17.03 2.20 5.72
C GLY A 140 15.51 2.02 5.76
N VAL A 141 14.75 3.12 5.75
CA VAL A 141 13.28 3.12 5.83
C VAL A 141 12.70 3.08 4.41
N PRO A 142 11.91 2.06 4.05
CA PRO A 142 11.22 2.00 2.76
C PRO A 142 10.21 3.13 2.58
N PHE A 143 9.96 3.51 1.32
CA PHE A 143 8.93 4.47 0.95
C PHE A 143 7.85 3.84 0.06
N ASP A 144 6.61 3.92 0.51
CA ASP A 144 5.44 3.49 -0.24
C ASP A 144 4.99 4.63 -1.17
N ILE A 145 4.97 4.37 -2.47
CA ILE A 145 4.57 5.31 -3.52
C ILE A 145 3.09 5.12 -3.81
N CYS A 146 2.26 6.06 -3.37
CA CYS A 146 0.86 6.13 -3.77
C CYS A 146 0.64 7.26 -4.79
N VAL A 147 0.46 6.86 -6.05
CA VAL A 147 0.31 7.74 -7.21
C VAL A 147 -0.73 7.18 -8.18
N LYS A 148 -1.38 8.06 -8.93
CA LYS A 148 -2.27 7.68 -10.05
C LYS A 148 -1.48 7.46 -11.33
N HIS A 149 -2.01 6.67 -12.26
CA HIS A 149 -1.34 6.36 -13.52
C HIS A 149 -0.85 7.59 -14.32
N TRP A 150 -1.55 8.72 -14.27
CA TRP A 150 -1.11 9.96 -14.94
C TRP A 150 0.09 10.65 -14.26
N GLY A 151 0.41 10.31 -13.01
CA GLY A 151 1.59 10.80 -12.27
C GLY A 151 2.77 9.83 -12.26
N MET A 152 2.62 8.63 -12.84
CA MET A 152 3.63 7.56 -12.76
C MET A 152 5.00 7.95 -13.34
N VAL A 153 5.05 8.88 -14.30
CA VAL A 153 6.32 9.39 -14.84
C VAL A 153 7.20 10.04 -13.75
N PHE A 154 6.59 10.73 -12.79
CA PHE A 154 7.33 11.34 -11.68
C PHE A 154 7.78 10.28 -10.68
N ALA A 155 6.99 9.24 -10.44
CA ALA A 155 7.40 8.11 -9.61
C ALA A 155 8.60 7.35 -10.20
N VAL A 156 8.61 7.12 -11.52
CA VAL A 156 9.76 6.51 -12.21
C VAL A 156 11.03 7.33 -11.99
N GLU A 157 10.95 8.63 -12.21
CA GLU A 157 12.09 9.54 -12.02
C GLU A 157 12.54 9.61 -10.55
N LEU A 158 11.60 9.60 -9.61
CA LEU A 158 11.88 9.57 -8.17
C LEU A 158 12.71 8.33 -7.80
N VAL A 159 12.26 7.14 -8.21
CA VAL A 159 12.96 5.87 -7.91
C VAL A 159 14.37 5.86 -8.49
N ARG A 160 14.56 6.39 -9.70
CA ARG A 160 15.88 6.48 -10.35
C ARG A 160 16.90 7.28 -9.55
N ARG A 161 16.45 8.25 -8.76
CA ARG A 161 17.33 9.10 -7.94
C ARG A 161 17.79 8.43 -6.65
N PHE A 162 17.12 7.35 -6.23
CA PHE A 162 17.42 6.61 -5.00
C PHE A 162 17.55 5.11 -5.27
N PRO A 163 18.57 4.67 -6.04
CA PRO A 163 18.73 3.26 -6.41
C PRO A 163 18.93 2.31 -5.21
N ASP A 164 19.38 2.84 -4.07
CA ASP A 164 19.66 2.08 -2.85
C ASP A 164 18.49 2.10 -1.84
N MET A 165 17.42 2.84 -2.13
CA MET A 165 16.22 2.90 -1.30
C MET A 165 15.19 1.88 -1.76
N GLN A 166 14.61 1.11 -0.83
CA GLN A 166 13.47 0.23 -1.12
C GLN A 166 12.21 1.06 -1.34
N PHE A 167 11.61 0.94 -2.53
CA PHE A 167 10.30 1.50 -2.84
C PHE A 167 9.24 0.42 -2.94
N VAL A 168 8.02 0.75 -2.52
CA VAL A 168 6.83 -0.09 -2.68
C VAL A 168 5.80 0.67 -3.50
N LEU A 169 5.49 0.20 -4.71
CA LEU A 169 4.43 0.78 -5.51
C LEU A 169 3.07 0.30 -4.97
N ASP A 170 2.27 1.24 -4.47
CA ASP A 170 0.92 0.97 -4.02
C ASP A 170 -0.03 0.74 -5.20
N HIS A 171 -0.99 -0.16 -4.98
CA HIS A 171 -2.13 -0.42 -5.86
C HIS A 171 -1.82 -0.52 -7.35
N ILE A 172 -0.73 -1.21 -7.69
CA ILE A 172 -0.23 -1.36 -9.06
C ILE A 172 -0.07 -0.04 -9.84
N GLY A 173 0.12 1.11 -9.16
CA GLY A 173 0.18 2.43 -9.81
C GLY A 173 -1.16 2.93 -10.36
N LYS A 174 -2.27 2.42 -9.82
CA LYS A 174 -3.66 2.86 -10.04
C LYS A 174 -4.00 3.14 -11.52
N PRO A 175 -4.04 2.09 -12.38
CA PRO A 175 -4.38 2.21 -13.81
C PRO A 175 -5.78 2.77 -14.03
N GLY A 176 -6.02 3.37 -15.20
CA GLY A 176 -7.32 3.92 -15.59
C GLY A 176 -8.34 2.85 -16.01
N ILE A 177 -8.57 1.83 -15.18
CA ILE A 177 -9.36 0.63 -15.53
C ILE A 177 -10.79 1.00 -15.92
N LYS A 178 -11.43 1.93 -15.20
CA LYS A 178 -12.78 2.43 -15.52
C LYS A 178 -12.93 2.89 -16.97
N HIS A 179 -11.86 3.44 -17.54
CA HIS A 179 -11.83 3.96 -18.91
C HIS A 179 -11.14 3.01 -19.90
N GLY A 180 -10.75 1.81 -19.47
CA GLY A 180 -10.03 0.84 -20.30
C GLY A 180 -8.62 1.30 -20.71
N LEU A 181 -8.01 2.21 -19.94
CA LEU A 181 -6.69 2.76 -20.27
C LEU A 181 -5.59 1.80 -19.85
N VAL A 182 -4.82 1.34 -20.85
CA VAL A 182 -3.69 0.42 -20.65
C VAL A 182 -2.35 1.14 -20.74
N GLU A 183 -2.17 2.06 -21.69
CA GLU A 183 -0.97 2.90 -21.81
C GLU A 183 -1.26 4.33 -21.32
N PRO A 184 -0.27 5.06 -20.77
CA PRO A 184 1.15 4.67 -20.62
C PRO A 184 1.43 3.78 -19.39
N TRP A 185 0.41 3.44 -18.60
CA TRP A 185 0.58 2.65 -17.37
C TRP A 185 1.37 1.36 -17.58
N LYS A 186 1.03 0.60 -18.62
CA LYS A 186 1.65 -0.70 -18.92
C LYS A 186 3.15 -0.57 -19.18
N SER A 187 3.56 0.40 -20.01
CA SER A 187 4.96 0.67 -20.28
C SER A 187 5.71 1.20 -19.05
N GLN A 188 5.09 2.05 -18.24
CA GLN A 188 5.68 2.56 -17.00
C GLN A 188 5.85 1.49 -15.91
N ILE A 189 4.92 0.52 -15.82
CA ILE A 189 5.08 -0.65 -14.96
C ILE A 189 6.32 -1.48 -15.36
N ARG A 190 6.55 -1.68 -16.66
CA ARG A 190 7.76 -2.37 -17.14
C ARG A 190 9.02 -1.57 -16.85
N GLU A 191 8.94 -0.23 -16.88
CA GLU A 191 10.06 0.64 -16.57
C GLU A 191 10.43 0.56 -15.08
N LEU A 192 9.44 0.67 -14.18
CA LEU A 192 9.64 0.48 -12.75
C LEU A 192 10.12 -0.92 -12.41
N SER A 193 9.61 -1.96 -13.08
CA SER A 193 10.02 -3.33 -12.78
C SER A 193 11.47 -3.63 -13.17
N ARG A 194 12.10 -2.82 -14.05
CA ARG A 194 13.54 -2.90 -14.33
C ARG A 194 14.41 -2.32 -13.21
N LEU A 195 13.83 -1.56 -12.29
CA LEU A 195 14.52 -1.01 -11.13
C LEU A 195 14.44 -2.06 -10.00
N PRO A 196 15.58 -2.66 -9.58
CA PRO A 196 15.58 -3.81 -8.68
C PRO A 196 15.09 -3.48 -7.26
N ASN A 197 15.14 -2.21 -6.89
CA ASN A 197 14.73 -1.67 -5.60
C ASN A 197 13.23 -1.34 -5.50
N VAL A 198 12.42 -1.73 -6.50
CA VAL A 198 10.95 -1.56 -6.50
C VAL A 198 10.24 -2.91 -6.33
N VAL A 199 9.31 -2.96 -5.40
CA VAL A 199 8.28 -4.01 -5.29
C VAL A 199 6.89 -3.42 -5.50
N CYS A 200 5.90 -4.25 -5.79
CA CYS A 200 4.55 -3.80 -6.15
C CYS A 200 3.47 -4.52 -5.32
N LYS A 201 2.49 -3.78 -4.81
CA LYS A 201 1.34 -4.35 -4.13
C LYS A 201 0.21 -4.64 -5.12
N LEU A 202 -0.25 -5.89 -5.15
CA LEU A 202 -1.51 -6.29 -5.77
C LEU A 202 -2.65 -5.98 -4.80
N SER A 203 -3.09 -4.72 -4.79
CA SER A 203 -4.09 -4.15 -3.87
C SER A 203 -4.87 -3.04 -4.59
N GLY A 204 -6.04 -2.63 -4.08
CA GLY A 204 -6.77 -1.46 -4.57
C GLY A 204 -7.04 -1.44 -6.09
N VAL A 205 -7.04 -2.59 -6.76
CA VAL A 205 -7.15 -2.66 -8.24
C VAL A 205 -8.58 -2.38 -8.68
N ILE A 206 -9.54 -3.02 -8.00
CA ILE A 206 -10.97 -2.94 -8.36
C ILE A 206 -11.54 -1.54 -8.08
N THR A 207 -10.99 -0.81 -7.11
CA THR A 207 -11.41 0.57 -6.80
C THR A 207 -11.07 1.58 -7.91
N GLU A 208 -10.19 1.21 -8.85
CA GLU A 208 -9.89 1.97 -10.07
C GLU A 208 -10.78 1.60 -11.28
N ALA A 209 -11.59 0.55 -11.14
CA ALA A 209 -12.61 0.18 -12.12
C ALA A 209 -13.93 0.94 -11.87
N ASP A 210 -14.98 0.62 -12.63
CA ASP A 210 -16.31 1.13 -12.29
C ASP A 210 -16.84 0.47 -11.01
N HIS A 211 -17.15 1.28 -9.99
CA HIS A 211 -17.52 0.78 -8.66
C HIS A 211 -18.77 -0.09 -8.63
N ALA A 212 -19.66 0.05 -9.63
CA ALA A 212 -20.92 -0.69 -9.70
C ALA A 212 -20.91 -1.82 -10.73
N ARG A 213 -20.03 -1.76 -11.73
CA ARG A 213 -20.09 -2.62 -12.94
C ARG A 213 -18.78 -3.32 -13.30
N TRP A 214 -17.77 -3.25 -12.46
CA TRP A 214 -16.50 -3.95 -12.69
C TRP A 214 -16.71 -5.47 -12.91
N THR A 215 -15.82 -6.08 -13.67
CA THR A 215 -15.80 -7.54 -13.88
C THR A 215 -14.40 -8.10 -13.62
N ARG A 216 -14.32 -9.41 -13.31
CA ARG A 216 -13.03 -10.10 -13.11
C ARG A 216 -12.15 -10.05 -14.35
N ASP A 217 -12.75 -10.22 -15.53
CA ASP A 217 -12.05 -10.19 -16.82
C ASP A 217 -11.46 -8.80 -17.14
N GLN A 218 -12.10 -7.73 -16.65
CA GLN A 218 -11.57 -6.37 -16.83
C GLN A 218 -10.31 -6.12 -15.99
N VAL A 219 -10.23 -6.68 -14.78
CA VAL A 219 -9.10 -6.43 -13.86
C VAL A 219 -7.93 -7.39 -14.08
N ARG A 220 -8.21 -8.62 -14.52
CA ARG A 220 -7.23 -9.69 -14.71
C ARG A 220 -5.99 -9.27 -15.53
N PRO A 221 -6.12 -8.63 -16.72
CA PRO A 221 -4.96 -8.26 -17.53
C PRO A 221 -3.98 -7.29 -16.85
N TYR A 222 -4.48 -6.44 -15.93
CA TYR A 222 -3.64 -5.51 -15.19
C TYR A 222 -2.81 -6.25 -14.12
N VAL A 223 -3.43 -7.20 -13.44
CA VAL A 223 -2.76 -8.02 -12.43
C VAL A 223 -1.71 -8.92 -13.09
N GLU A 224 -2.08 -9.63 -14.17
CA GLU A 224 -1.18 -10.51 -14.91
C GLU A 224 0.05 -9.74 -15.42
N HIS A 225 -0.15 -8.56 -16.02
CA HIS A 225 0.97 -7.73 -16.50
C HIS A 225 1.93 -7.31 -15.38
N VAL A 226 1.43 -7.04 -14.17
CA VAL A 226 2.28 -6.68 -13.02
C VAL A 226 3.08 -7.89 -12.53
N ILE A 227 2.44 -9.07 -12.41
CA ILE A 227 3.11 -10.31 -12.04
C ILE A 227 4.20 -10.67 -13.06
N GLU A 228 3.87 -10.61 -14.36
CA GLU A 228 4.82 -10.86 -15.46
C GLU A 228 6.00 -9.88 -15.43
N SER A 229 5.75 -8.60 -15.10
CA SER A 229 6.77 -7.56 -15.13
C SER A 229 7.71 -7.59 -13.92
N PHE A 230 7.18 -7.82 -12.71
CA PHE A 230 7.95 -7.77 -11.47
C PHE A 230 8.50 -9.13 -11.04
N GLY A 231 7.77 -10.21 -11.35
CA GLY A 231 8.00 -11.55 -10.82
C GLY A 231 7.51 -11.72 -9.38
N PHE A 232 7.31 -12.97 -8.97
CA PHE A 232 6.75 -13.32 -7.66
C PHE A 232 7.57 -12.82 -6.46
N ASP A 233 8.89 -12.68 -6.61
CA ASP A 233 9.78 -12.15 -5.56
C ASP A 233 9.55 -10.66 -5.24
N ARG A 234 8.83 -9.93 -6.12
CA ARG A 234 8.63 -8.48 -6.00
C ARG A 234 7.18 -8.05 -6.14
N VAL A 235 6.23 -8.98 -6.06
CA VAL A 235 4.81 -8.68 -5.87
C VAL A 235 4.34 -9.18 -4.51
N MET A 236 3.45 -8.43 -3.87
CA MET A 236 2.85 -8.83 -2.60
C MET A 236 1.34 -8.54 -2.56
N TYR A 237 0.60 -9.37 -1.86
CA TYR A 237 -0.83 -9.22 -1.61
C TYR A 237 -1.12 -8.04 -0.66
N GLY A 238 -2.13 -7.24 -0.98
CA GLY A 238 -2.77 -6.33 -0.02
C GLY A 238 -4.25 -6.19 -0.33
N SER A 239 -5.09 -6.07 0.70
CA SER A 239 -6.54 -5.96 0.49
C SER A 239 -6.99 -4.55 0.11
N ASP A 240 -6.27 -3.51 0.55
CA ASP A 240 -6.77 -2.12 0.54
C ASP A 240 -8.03 -1.95 1.40
N TRP A 241 -8.30 -2.88 2.32
CA TRP A 241 -9.39 -2.71 3.28
C TRP A 241 -9.04 -1.54 4.20
N THR A 242 -9.94 -0.63 4.56
CA THR A 242 -11.38 -0.61 4.34
C THR A 242 -11.82 0.01 3.00
N VAL A 243 -10.93 0.67 2.25
CA VAL A 243 -11.25 1.37 1.00
C VAL A 243 -11.83 0.40 -0.05
N SER A 244 -11.35 -0.84 -0.08
CA SER A 244 -11.84 -1.92 -0.94
C SER A 244 -13.36 -2.14 -0.86
N GLU A 245 -13.98 -1.92 0.32
CA GLU A 245 -15.42 -2.08 0.56
C GLU A 245 -16.29 -1.13 -0.27
N LEU A 246 -15.68 -0.12 -0.90
CA LEU A 246 -16.37 0.71 -1.88
C LEU A 246 -16.79 -0.07 -3.13
N THR A 247 -16.11 -1.17 -3.46
CA THR A 247 -16.35 -1.92 -4.70
C THR A 247 -16.57 -3.43 -4.53
N HIS A 248 -15.93 -4.05 -3.54
CA HIS A 248 -15.96 -5.50 -3.35
C HIS A 248 -15.68 -5.88 -1.90
N ARG A 249 -16.01 -7.12 -1.51
CA ARG A 249 -15.71 -7.62 -0.17
C ARG A 249 -14.30 -8.18 -0.13
N TYR A 250 -13.69 -8.20 1.06
CA TYR A 250 -12.37 -8.77 1.28
C TYR A 250 -12.13 -10.16 0.63
N PRO A 251 -13.01 -11.17 0.81
CA PRO A 251 -12.76 -12.51 0.26
C PRO A 251 -12.82 -12.55 -1.27
N ASP A 252 -13.54 -11.61 -1.89
CA ASP A 252 -13.69 -11.55 -3.35
C ASP A 252 -12.34 -11.21 -4.00
N TRP A 253 -11.54 -10.32 -3.41
CA TRP A 253 -10.20 -10.00 -3.92
C TRP A 253 -9.22 -11.17 -3.79
N VAL A 254 -9.24 -11.85 -2.65
CA VAL A 254 -8.41 -13.05 -2.43
C VAL A 254 -8.77 -14.14 -3.44
N ALA A 255 -10.06 -14.36 -3.69
CA ALA A 255 -10.52 -15.34 -4.68
C ALA A 255 -10.05 -14.99 -6.10
N ILE A 256 -10.09 -13.70 -6.48
CA ILE A 256 -9.61 -13.25 -7.80
C ILE A 256 -8.12 -13.52 -7.97
N LEU A 257 -7.29 -13.15 -6.99
CA LEU A 257 -5.85 -13.40 -7.07
C LEU A 257 -5.51 -14.90 -7.03
N ASP A 258 -6.25 -15.68 -6.26
CA ASP A 258 -6.12 -17.14 -6.23
C ASP A 258 -6.46 -17.77 -7.58
N GLU A 259 -7.52 -17.31 -8.25
CA GLU A 259 -7.88 -17.75 -9.60
C GLU A 259 -6.84 -17.34 -10.66
N ILE A 260 -6.28 -16.13 -10.56
CA ILE A 260 -5.23 -15.66 -11.47
C ILE A 260 -3.95 -16.49 -11.31
N THR A 261 -3.65 -16.92 -10.08
CA THR A 261 -2.41 -17.66 -9.75
C THR A 261 -2.60 -19.18 -9.64
N ALA A 262 -3.75 -19.71 -10.04
CA ALA A 262 -4.08 -21.13 -9.90
C ALA A 262 -3.11 -22.08 -10.63
N GLY A 263 -2.49 -21.61 -11.73
CA GLY A 263 -1.49 -22.36 -12.48
C GLY A 263 -0.04 -22.21 -11.97
N CYS A 264 0.19 -21.35 -10.99
CA CYS A 264 1.52 -21.10 -10.42
C CYS A 264 1.89 -22.14 -9.36
N SER A 265 3.18 -22.28 -9.11
CA SER A 265 3.69 -23.18 -8.05
C SER A 265 3.28 -22.70 -6.65
N ASP A 266 3.28 -23.63 -5.69
CA ASP A 266 3.03 -23.29 -4.27
C ASP A 266 4.03 -22.24 -3.75
N SER A 267 5.29 -22.34 -4.15
CA SER A 267 6.32 -21.36 -3.78
C SER A 267 6.01 -19.96 -4.33
N GLU A 268 5.60 -19.84 -5.59
CA GLU A 268 5.21 -18.54 -6.18
C GLU A 268 3.99 -17.94 -5.47
N ARG A 269 2.97 -18.76 -5.19
CA ARG A 269 1.79 -18.32 -4.46
C ARG A 269 2.15 -17.86 -3.04
N ARG A 270 3.04 -18.58 -2.33
CA ARG A 270 3.53 -18.16 -1.00
C ARG A 270 4.32 -16.85 -1.06
N LYS A 271 5.14 -16.63 -2.08
CA LYS A 271 5.82 -15.34 -2.29
C LYS A 271 4.82 -14.20 -2.39
N LEU A 272 3.82 -14.33 -3.26
CA LEU A 272 2.78 -13.31 -3.43
C LEU A 272 1.98 -13.06 -2.14
N PHE A 273 1.44 -14.13 -1.53
CA PHE A 273 0.49 -13.99 -0.43
C PHE A 273 1.15 -13.81 0.94
N ARG A 274 2.47 -14.03 1.07
CA ARG A 274 3.17 -14.00 2.37
C ARG A 274 4.58 -13.44 2.29
N GLU A 275 5.49 -14.14 1.61
CA GLU A 275 6.94 -14.01 1.86
C GLU A 275 7.50 -12.66 1.39
N THR A 276 6.99 -12.11 0.29
CA THR A 276 7.44 -10.81 -0.21
C THR A 276 7.12 -9.69 0.80
N ALA A 277 5.93 -9.70 1.41
CA ALA A 277 5.55 -8.72 2.44
C ALA A 277 6.40 -8.89 3.71
N ILE A 278 6.60 -10.13 4.18
CA ILE A 278 7.44 -10.42 5.35
C ILE A 278 8.86 -9.90 5.15
N ARG A 279 9.46 -10.15 3.99
CA ARG A 279 10.83 -9.70 3.66
C ARG A 279 10.92 -8.17 3.59
N VAL A 280 10.02 -7.53 2.82
CA VAL A 280 10.09 -6.09 2.55
C VAL A 280 9.84 -5.27 3.82
N TYR A 281 8.84 -5.67 4.60
CA TYR A 281 8.48 -4.98 5.85
C TYR A 281 9.11 -5.61 7.09
N ARG A 282 10.11 -6.50 6.96
CA ARG A 282 10.85 -7.07 8.10
C ARG A 282 9.90 -7.53 9.22
N LEU A 283 8.87 -8.29 8.83
CA LEU A 283 7.88 -8.82 9.76
C LEU A 283 8.48 -10.03 10.48
N GLU A 284 8.01 -10.30 11.70
CA GLU A 284 8.51 -11.43 12.48
C GLU A 284 8.03 -12.76 11.84
N GLY A 285 8.85 -13.81 11.94
CA GLY A 285 8.55 -15.13 11.35
C GLY A 285 7.38 -15.84 12.03
#